data_AF-A0A8H5FHZ9-F1
#
_entry.id   AF-A0A8H5FHZ9-F1
#
_cell.length_a   1.000
_cell.length_b   1.000
_cell.length_c   1.000
_cell.angle_alpha   90.00
_cell.angle_beta   90.00
_cell.angle_gamma   90.00
#
_symmetry.space_group_name_H-M   'P 1'
#
loop_
_entity.id
_entity.type
_entity.pdbx_description
1 polymer ?
#
loop_
_entity_poly.entity_id
_entity_poly.type
_entity_poly.pdbx_seq_one_letter_code
_entity_poly.pdbx_strand_id
1 'polypeptide(L)'
;MPRLAGSASSNSPSSKSKRGVNVMHDQALVSNVVFPPSLTPPSQNISGNSAQSEFFMLDDGITGVLALGSFSGEADLQRALLHGLMGLKSKGAKQLIVDLTNNGGGVMCTAAWLHRILAGPKKTTEPQAILDTKLRANPLAQLILKAIIHNNTDPDGQSAYNPIHFTNASNVPFAADFDYMDPAVKEMINGHEDAFSQRLGSECPPINWPAPPPDEALFEGNKVVLVSNGRCASSCALFAVTMAKEEGAKTVVLGGRKGIQQQYCGTAGGESTNGFSFYDEAKAAGLKDHPLNQPILKVQGIVGLTWRLAFGVEDPTFSLHPSRQMLFEH
;
A
#
# COMPACT_ATOMS: atom_id res chain seq x y z
N MET A 1 6.71 -12.59 -42.35
CA MET A 1 7.15 -13.24 -41.11
C MET A 1 8.57 -12.79 -40.79
N PRO A 2 8.74 -12.02 -39.72
CA PRO A 2 9.78 -12.31 -38.74
C PRO A 2 9.17 -12.42 -37.33
N ARG A 3 9.73 -13.35 -36.54
CA ARG A 3 9.41 -13.60 -35.13
C ARG A 3 9.89 -12.41 -34.30
N LEU A 4 9.00 -11.77 -33.55
CA LEU A 4 9.41 -10.95 -32.41
C LEU A 4 9.67 -11.91 -31.25
N ALA A 5 10.96 -12.11 -30.98
CA ALA A 5 11.45 -12.80 -29.81
C ALA A 5 10.95 -12.05 -28.56
N GLY A 6 10.18 -12.73 -27.73
CA GLY A 6 9.96 -12.29 -26.35
C GLY A 6 11.32 -12.26 -25.67
N SER A 7 11.80 -11.05 -25.36
CA SER A 7 12.94 -10.91 -24.48
C SER A 7 12.50 -11.38 -23.10
N ALA A 8 12.91 -12.59 -22.74
CA ALA A 8 13.11 -12.92 -21.34
C ALA A 8 14.05 -11.84 -20.80
N SER A 9 13.53 -10.94 -19.95
CA SER A 9 14.38 -9.99 -19.25
C SER A 9 15.25 -10.79 -18.30
N SER A 10 16.47 -11.07 -18.74
CA SER A 10 17.58 -11.32 -17.82
C SER A 10 17.65 -10.11 -16.90
N ASN A 11 17.29 -10.29 -15.63
CA ASN A 11 17.46 -9.29 -14.60
C ASN A 11 18.95 -8.93 -14.50
N SER A 12 19.32 -7.84 -15.14
CA SER A 12 20.53 -7.08 -14.80
C SER A 12 20.35 -6.52 -13.38
N PRO A 13 21.35 -6.60 -12.48
CA PRO A 13 21.17 -6.26 -11.07
C PRO A 13 21.15 -4.76 -10.76
N SER A 14 21.11 -3.87 -11.75
CA SER A 14 21.41 -2.44 -11.53
C SER A 14 20.18 -1.53 -11.62
N SER A 15 19.31 -1.60 -10.61
CA SER A 15 18.62 -0.46 -9.95
C SER A 15 17.46 -1.02 -9.11
N LYS A 16 17.79 -1.81 -8.09
CA LYS A 16 16.78 -2.22 -7.12
C LYS A 16 16.45 -1.00 -6.25
N SER A 17 15.16 -0.67 -6.13
CA SER A 17 14.69 0.14 -5.00
C SER A 17 15.31 -0.43 -3.72
N LYS A 18 15.84 0.45 -2.87
CA LYS A 18 16.49 0.09 -1.61
C LYS A 18 15.51 -0.37 -0.53
N ARG A 19 14.20 -0.36 -0.80
CA ARG A 19 13.17 -0.75 0.18
C ARG A 19 12.49 -2.05 -0.22
N GLY A 20 12.26 -2.93 0.75
CA GLY A 20 11.46 -4.13 0.56
C GLY A 20 10.06 -3.76 0.08
N VAL A 21 9.59 -4.41 -1.00
CA VAL A 21 8.23 -4.20 -1.53
C VAL A 21 7.37 -5.39 -1.15
N ASN A 22 6.24 -5.11 -0.53
CA ASN A 22 5.31 -6.13 -0.10
C ASN A 22 4.35 -6.51 -1.23
N VAL A 23 4.22 -7.82 -1.49
CA VAL A 23 3.40 -8.38 -2.56
C VAL A 23 2.49 -9.46 -2.02
N MET A 24 1.24 -9.49 -2.49
CA MET A 24 0.44 -10.71 -2.41
C MET A 24 1.00 -11.70 -3.43
N HIS A 25 1.50 -12.83 -2.95
CA HIS A 25 2.06 -13.86 -3.80
C HIS A 25 0.93 -14.74 -4.34
N ASP A 26 0.37 -14.37 -5.49
CA ASP A 26 -0.35 -15.32 -6.32
C ASP A 26 0.65 -16.18 -7.10
N GLN A 27 0.41 -17.49 -7.16
CA GLN A 27 1.06 -18.36 -8.13
C GLN A 27 0.89 -17.71 -9.50
N ALA A 28 2.01 -17.34 -10.13
CA ALA A 28 2.19 -16.83 -11.50
C ALA A 28 0.96 -16.22 -12.18
N LEU A 29 1.10 -14.98 -12.67
CA LEU A 29 0.25 -14.46 -13.75
C LEU A 29 0.01 -15.58 -14.76
N VAL A 30 -1.25 -15.94 -15.00
CA VAL A 30 -1.59 -16.75 -16.16
C VAL A 30 -1.26 -15.87 -17.36
N SER A 31 -0.02 -15.97 -17.84
CA SER A 31 0.57 -15.14 -18.88
C SER A 31 -0.02 -15.40 -20.26
N ASN A 32 -1.05 -16.25 -20.34
CA ASN A 32 -1.69 -16.73 -21.56
C ASN A 32 -3.20 -16.41 -21.62
N VAL A 33 -3.72 -15.52 -20.77
CA VAL A 33 -5.08 -14.98 -21.00
C VAL A 33 -4.95 -13.79 -21.95
N VAL A 34 -4.89 -14.08 -23.25
CA VAL A 34 -5.09 -13.04 -24.26
C VAL A 34 -6.57 -12.72 -24.27
N PHE A 35 -6.93 -11.50 -23.86
CA PHE A 35 -8.30 -11.04 -24.02
C PHE A 35 -8.68 -11.10 -25.51
N PRO A 36 -9.90 -11.55 -25.84
CA PRO A 36 -10.44 -11.36 -27.19
C PRO A 36 -10.23 -9.91 -27.62
N PRO A 37 -9.88 -9.62 -28.88
CA PRO A 37 -9.66 -8.25 -29.34
C PRO A 37 -10.81 -7.29 -29.05
N SER A 38 -12.04 -7.81 -28.94
CA SER A 38 -13.25 -7.06 -28.55
C SER A 38 -13.30 -6.65 -27.08
N LEU A 39 -12.47 -7.27 -26.22
CA LEU A 39 -12.37 -7.01 -24.78
C LEU A 39 -11.05 -6.29 -24.42
N THR A 40 -10.21 -6.00 -25.42
CA THR A 40 -9.04 -5.14 -25.22
C THR A 40 -9.46 -3.69 -25.49
N PRO A 41 -9.31 -2.78 -24.50
CA PRO A 41 -9.57 -1.37 -24.74
C PRO A 41 -8.70 -0.86 -25.90
N PRO A 42 -9.21 0.02 -26.77
CA PRO A 42 -8.39 0.63 -27.80
C PRO A 42 -7.18 1.31 -27.17
N SER A 43 -5.98 1.12 -27.75
CA SER A 43 -4.80 1.82 -27.26
C SER A 43 -5.02 3.33 -27.40
N GLN A 44 -5.07 4.04 -26.28
CA GLN A 44 -5.18 5.50 -26.28
C GLN A 44 -3.83 6.11 -25.94
N ASN A 45 -3.43 7.12 -26.71
CA ASN A 45 -2.30 7.98 -26.37
C ASN A 45 -2.70 8.88 -25.20
N ILE A 46 -2.66 8.33 -23.98
CA ILE A 46 -2.73 9.08 -22.72
C ILE A 46 -1.35 8.95 -22.07
N SER A 47 -0.79 10.08 -21.63
CA SER A 47 0.48 10.11 -20.91
C SER A 47 0.40 9.29 -19.61
N GLY A 48 1.52 8.78 -19.11
CA GLY A 48 1.55 8.08 -17.82
C GLY A 48 1.23 6.58 -17.86
N ASN A 49 1.02 5.98 -19.03
CA ASN A 49 0.98 4.53 -19.13
C ASN A 49 2.35 3.94 -18.72
N SER A 50 2.31 2.94 -17.83
CA SER A 50 3.47 2.25 -17.26
C SER A 50 3.15 0.76 -17.05
N ALA A 51 4.12 -0.02 -16.58
CA ALA A 51 3.89 -1.45 -16.28
C ALA A 51 2.87 -1.68 -15.16
N GLN A 52 2.59 -0.68 -14.32
CA GLN A 52 1.69 -0.78 -13.16
C GLN A 52 0.42 0.06 -13.30
N SER A 53 0.39 1.03 -14.21
CA SER A 53 -0.71 1.98 -14.39
C SER A 53 -1.05 2.19 -15.85
N GLU A 54 -2.32 2.00 -16.22
CA GLU A 54 -2.83 2.30 -17.55
C GLU A 54 -4.03 3.26 -17.48
N PHE A 55 -4.13 4.15 -18.45
CA PHE A 55 -5.14 5.19 -18.51
C PHE A 55 -5.99 5.06 -19.78
N PHE A 56 -7.31 5.16 -19.63
CA PHE A 56 -8.27 5.08 -20.72
C PHE A 56 -9.35 6.15 -20.57
N MET A 57 -9.84 6.68 -21.68
CA MET A 57 -11.06 7.48 -21.75
C MET A 57 -12.18 6.60 -22.30
N LEU A 58 -13.33 6.55 -21.63
CA LEU A 58 -14.50 5.84 -22.14
C LEU A 58 -15.17 6.63 -23.28
N ASP A 59 -15.97 5.92 -24.07
CA ASP A 59 -16.68 6.48 -25.24
C ASP A 59 -17.71 7.57 -24.88
N ASP A 60 -18.08 7.68 -23.60
CA ASP A 60 -18.95 8.76 -23.11
C ASP A 60 -18.27 10.15 -23.11
N GLY A 61 -16.95 10.20 -23.33
CA GLY A 61 -16.17 11.42 -23.42
C GLY A 61 -16.04 12.18 -22.11
N ILE A 62 -16.45 11.60 -20.97
CA ILE A 62 -16.40 12.26 -19.66
C ILE A 62 -15.84 11.35 -18.55
N THR A 63 -15.74 10.04 -18.77
CA THR A 63 -15.24 9.09 -17.79
C THR A 63 -13.83 8.64 -18.13
N GLY A 64 -12.88 8.98 -17.26
CA GLY A 64 -11.55 8.40 -17.28
C GLY A 64 -11.48 7.10 -16.49
N VAL A 65 -10.54 6.24 -16.85
CA VAL A 65 -10.23 4.99 -16.15
C VAL A 65 -8.73 4.98 -15.85
N LEU A 66 -8.38 4.69 -14.60
CA LEU A 66 -7.06 4.32 -14.13
C LEU A 66 -7.11 2.84 -13.76
N ALA A 67 -6.49 1.98 -14.57
CA ALA A 67 -6.22 0.60 -14.17
C ALA A 67 -4.88 0.55 -13.43
N LEU A 68 -4.93 0.27 -12.12
CA LEU A 68 -3.75 0.32 -11.25
C LEU A 68 -3.51 -1.08 -10.66
N GLY A 69 -2.59 -1.82 -11.28
CA GLY A 69 -2.28 -3.19 -10.89
C GLY A 69 -1.48 -3.31 -9.58
N SER A 70 -0.73 -2.27 -9.21
CA SER A 70 0.10 -2.27 -7.98
C SER A 70 0.56 -0.87 -7.57
N PHE A 71 0.80 -0.66 -6.28
CA PHE A 71 1.49 0.51 -5.71
C PHE A 71 3.02 0.29 -5.56
N SER A 72 3.60 -0.77 -6.14
CA SER A 72 5.02 -1.12 -5.97
C SER A 72 6.02 -0.14 -6.61
N GLY A 73 5.56 0.86 -7.37
CA GLY A 73 6.43 1.89 -7.93
C GLY A 73 6.58 3.10 -7.01
N GLU A 74 7.76 3.74 -7.04
CA GLU A 74 8.05 4.98 -6.31
C GLU A 74 7.92 6.20 -7.25
N ALA A 75 9.00 6.97 -7.44
CA ALA A 75 8.99 8.23 -8.18
C ALA A 75 8.44 8.12 -9.62
N ASP A 76 8.76 7.04 -10.34
CA ASP A 76 8.30 6.85 -11.72
C ASP A 76 6.80 6.60 -11.79
N LEU A 77 6.26 5.74 -10.92
CA LEU A 77 4.82 5.49 -10.85
C LEU A 77 4.08 6.73 -10.34
N GLN A 78 4.61 7.43 -9.34
CA GLN A 78 4.02 8.67 -8.84
C GLN A 78 3.95 9.75 -9.94
N ARG A 79 4.99 9.92 -10.75
CA ARG A 79 4.97 10.82 -11.94
C ARG A 79 3.96 10.35 -12.99
N ALA A 80 3.95 9.05 -13.28
CA ALA A 80 3.02 8.44 -14.23
C ALA A 80 1.55 8.66 -13.82
N LEU A 81 1.24 8.50 -12.52
CA LEU A 81 -0.07 8.77 -11.94
C LEU A 81 -0.50 10.22 -12.15
N LEU A 82 0.37 11.18 -11.82
CA LEU A 82 0.07 12.60 -12.02
C LEU A 82 -0.17 12.94 -13.49
N HIS A 83 0.75 12.54 -14.37
CA HIS A 83 0.66 12.86 -15.79
C HIS A 83 -0.52 12.17 -16.48
N GLY A 84 -0.89 10.96 -16.07
CA GLY A 84 -2.04 10.26 -16.64
C GLY A 84 -3.37 10.85 -16.20
N LEU A 85 -3.52 11.19 -14.92
CA LEU A 85 -4.72 11.87 -14.42
C LEU A 85 -4.89 13.26 -15.05
N MET A 86 -3.81 14.04 -15.18
CA MET A 86 -3.83 15.31 -15.92
C MET A 86 -4.17 15.10 -17.40
N GLY A 87 -3.67 14.03 -18.02
CA GLY A 87 -3.98 13.65 -19.39
C GLY A 87 -5.46 13.29 -19.60
N LEU A 88 -6.09 12.62 -18.64
CA LEU A 88 -7.53 12.39 -18.66
C LEU A 88 -8.32 13.70 -18.55
N LYS A 89 -7.91 14.60 -17.65
CA LYS A 89 -8.54 15.91 -17.47
C LYS A 89 -8.43 16.76 -18.73
N SER A 90 -7.28 16.79 -19.40
CA SER A 90 -7.10 17.56 -20.64
C SER A 90 -7.93 17.02 -21.80
N LYS A 91 -8.31 15.73 -21.77
CA LYS A 91 -9.26 15.12 -22.71
C LYS A 91 -10.73 15.31 -22.32
N GLY A 92 -11.03 16.00 -21.21
CA GLY A 92 -12.39 16.33 -20.80
C GLY A 92 -12.99 15.42 -19.74
N ALA A 93 -12.21 14.52 -19.11
CA ALA A 93 -12.70 13.68 -18.04
C ALA A 93 -13.23 14.52 -16.87
N LYS A 94 -14.44 14.21 -16.42
CA LYS A 94 -15.13 14.83 -15.27
C LYS A 94 -15.28 13.88 -14.09
N GLN A 95 -15.14 12.58 -14.35
CA GLN A 95 -15.25 11.51 -13.37
C GLN A 95 -14.21 10.42 -13.66
N LEU A 96 -13.88 9.63 -12.65
CA LEU A 96 -12.80 8.66 -12.69
C LEU A 96 -13.26 7.31 -12.14
N ILE A 97 -12.93 6.24 -12.87
CA ILE A 97 -12.92 4.88 -12.36
C ILE A 97 -11.47 4.53 -12.02
N VAL A 98 -11.21 4.09 -10.79
CA VAL A 98 -9.94 3.51 -10.39
C VAL A 98 -10.14 2.01 -10.22
N ASP A 99 -9.60 1.23 -11.13
CA ASP A 99 -9.62 -0.22 -11.07
C ASP A 99 -8.43 -0.74 -10.25
N LEU A 100 -8.76 -1.29 -9.08
CA LEU A 100 -7.87 -1.89 -8.09
C LEU A 100 -8.01 -3.42 -8.08
N THR A 101 -8.59 -4.01 -9.12
CA THR A 101 -8.74 -5.46 -9.26
C THR A 101 -7.37 -6.13 -9.18
N ASN A 102 -7.23 -7.13 -8.30
CA ASN A 102 -5.97 -7.83 -8.00
C ASN A 102 -4.82 -6.96 -7.46
N ASN A 103 -5.06 -5.71 -7.05
CA ASN A 103 -4.00 -4.86 -6.51
C ASN A 103 -3.69 -5.23 -5.05
N GLY A 104 -2.58 -5.94 -4.82
CA GLY A 104 -2.16 -6.37 -3.48
C GLY A 104 -1.53 -5.28 -2.59
N GLY A 105 -1.42 -4.04 -3.07
CA GLY A 105 -0.72 -2.94 -2.40
C GLY A 105 0.64 -2.64 -3.02
N GLY A 106 1.61 -2.29 -2.17
CA GLY A 106 2.93 -1.76 -2.56
C GLY A 106 3.39 -0.65 -1.62
N VAL A 107 4.08 0.36 -2.14
CA VAL A 107 4.65 1.45 -1.34
C VAL A 107 3.55 2.37 -0.81
N MET A 108 3.49 2.51 0.52
CA MET A 108 2.44 3.30 1.19
C MET A 108 2.45 4.78 0.78
N CYS A 109 3.63 5.35 0.53
CA CYS A 109 3.74 6.74 0.08
C CYS A 109 3.28 6.95 -1.37
N THR A 110 3.22 5.91 -2.20
CA THR A 110 2.60 6.00 -3.53
C THR A 110 1.07 6.00 -3.43
N ALA A 111 0.51 5.26 -2.46
CA ALA A 111 -0.91 5.33 -2.12
C ALA A 111 -1.29 6.71 -1.54
N ALA A 112 -0.50 7.25 -0.62
CA ALA A 112 -0.67 8.60 -0.09
C ALA A 112 -0.59 9.66 -1.20
N TRP A 113 0.38 9.54 -2.11
CA TRP A 113 0.50 10.43 -3.26
C TRP A 113 -0.75 10.41 -4.14
N LEU A 114 -1.26 9.22 -4.50
CA LEU A 114 -2.47 9.11 -5.32
C LEU A 114 -3.69 9.72 -4.63
N HIS A 115 -3.86 9.48 -3.33
CA HIS A 115 -4.92 10.11 -2.54
C HIS A 115 -4.77 11.65 -2.59
N ARG A 116 -3.58 12.18 -2.29
CA ARG A 116 -3.33 13.63 -2.26
C ARG A 116 -3.62 14.32 -3.61
N ILE A 117 -3.22 13.74 -4.73
CA ILE A 117 -3.41 14.38 -6.05
C ILE A 117 -4.86 14.26 -6.55
N LEU A 118 -5.59 13.20 -6.17
CA LEU A 118 -6.99 13.09 -6.49
C LEU A 118 -7.81 14.09 -5.67
N ALA A 119 -7.61 14.09 -4.36
CA ALA A 119 -8.48 14.79 -3.41
C ALA A 119 -8.06 16.25 -3.13
N GLY A 120 -6.87 16.68 -3.55
CA GLY A 120 -6.36 18.04 -3.33
C GLY A 120 -5.90 18.32 -1.88
N PRO A 121 -5.40 19.52 -1.57
CA PRO A 121 -4.99 19.91 -0.21
C PRO A 121 -6.19 20.06 0.72
N LYS A 122 -6.20 19.32 1.84
CA LYS A 122 -7.19 19.44 2.91
C LYS A 122 -6.78 18.63 4.14
N LYS A 123 -7.59 18.69 5.20
CA LYS A 123 -7.34 18.00 6.48
C LYS A 123 -7.15 16.48 6.35
N THR A 124 -7.76 15.84 5.34
CA THR A 124 -7.66 14.38 5.08
C THR A 124 -6.44 14.01 4.24
N THR A 125 -5.73 15.00 3.69
CA THR A 125 -4.56 14.79 2.82
C THR A 125 -3.29 15.48 3.30
N GLU A 126 -3.41 16.40 4.26
CA GLU A 126 -2.32 17.16 4.86
C GLU A 126 -2.46 17.19 6.40
N PRO A 127 -1.40 16.85 7.16
CA PRO A 127 -0.04 16.54 6.71
C PRO A 127 0.15 15.08 6.23
N GLN A 128 -0.91 14.28 6.23
CA GLN A 128 -0.87 12.87 5.84
C GLN A 128 -2.10 12.53 5.01
N ALA A 129 -1.90 11.87 3.86
CA ALA A 129 -2.96 11.42 2.96
C ALA A 129 -3.28 9.92 3.12
N ILE A 130 -2.98 9.38 4.29
CA ILE A 130 -3.25 8.01 4.71
C ILE A 130 -3.47 8.05 6.23
N LEU A 131 -3.72 6.88 6.80
CA LEU A 131 -4.07 6.75 8.21
C LEU A 131 -2.83 6.61 9.07
N ASP A 132 -2.92 7.14 10.30
CA ASP A 132 -1.97 6.79 11.35
C ASP A 132 -1.96 5.29 11.57
N THR A 133 -0.91 4.81 12.22
CA THR A 133 -0.67 3.38 12.30
C THR A 133 0.01 2.99 13.61
N LYS A 134 0.09 1.69 13.85
CA LYS A 134 0.88 1.08 14.91
C LYS A 134 1.50 -0.21 14.40
N LEU A 135 2.67 -0.53 14.93
CA LEU A 135 3.49 -1.65 14.48
C LEU A 135 3.40 -2.79 15.50
N ARG A 136 3.41 -4.05 15.06
CA ARG A 136 3.43 -5.20 15.97
C ARG A 136 4.71 -5.22 16.81
N ALA A 137 4.57 -5.08 18.13
CA ALA A 137 5.67 -5.03 19.10
C ALA A 137 5.81 -6.36 19.86
N ASN A 138 5.85 -7.48 19.14
CA ASN A 138 6.13 -8.77 19.76
C ASN A 138 7.57 -8.81 20.34
N PRO A 139 7.90 -9.77 21.21
CA PRO A 139 9.22 -9.80 21.85
C PRO A 139 10.41 -9.86 20.87
N LEU A 140 10.28 -10.49 19.70
CA LEU A 140 11.34 -10.50 18.70
C LEU A 140 11.51 -9.12 18.04
N ALA A 141 10.42 -8.44 17.70
CA ALA A 141 10.43 -7.10 17.13
C ALA A 141 11.11 -6.09 18.07
N GLN A 142 10.80 -6.16 19.37
CA GLN A 142 11.45 -5.31 20.38
C GLN A 142 12.96 -5.60 20.48
N LEU A 143 13.40 -6.86 20.35
CA LEU A 143 14.82 -7.21 20.33
C LEU A 143 15.52 -6.69 19.06
N ILE A 144 14.86 -6.77 17.91
CA ILE A 144 15.38 -6.20 16.65
C ILE A 144 15.59 -4.69 16.80
N LEU A 145 14.57 -3.97 17.29
CA LEU A 145 14.66 -2.53 17.51
C LEU A 145 15.78 -2.16 18.49
N LYS A 146 15.91 -2.90 19.61
CA LYS A 146 17.00 -2.72 20.58
C LYS A 146 18.38 -2.97 19.97
N ALA A 147 18.52 -3.97 19.09
CA ALA A 147 19.78 -4.21 18.39
C ALA A 147 20.13 -3.05 17.45
N ILE A 148 19.15 -2.48 16.75
CA ILE A 148 19.34 -1.31 15.89
C ILE A 148 19.82 -0.12 16.74
N ILE A 149 19.11 0.21 17.82
CA ILE A 149 19.38 1.38 18.66
C ILE A 149 20.71 1.26 19.43
N HIS A 150 20.99 0.11 20.05
CA HIS A 150 22.12 -0.04 20.96
C HIS A 150 23.39 -0.56 20.29
N ASN A 151 23.25 -1.36 19.23
CA ASN A 151 24.38 -2.03 18.59
C ASN A 151 24.65 -1.51 17.16
N ASN A 152 23.85 -0.54 16.68
CA ASN A 152 23.97 0.05 15.35
C ASN A 152 23.99 -1.03 14.24
N THR A 153 23.10 -2.02 14.33
CA THR A 153 23.04 -3.14 13.37
C THR A 153 22.46 -2.74 12.00
N ASP A 154 21.94 -1.52 11.87
CA ASP A 154 21.38 -0.97 10.64
C ASP A 154 21.90 0.45 10.36
N PRO A 155 23.22 0.62 10.11
CA PRO A 155 23.82 1.94 9.93
C PRO A 155 23.35 2.66 8.65
N ASP A 156 22.86 1.89 7.67
CA ASP A 156 22.38 2.39 6.39
C ASP A 156 20.87 2.68 6.39
N GLY A 157 20.18 2.47 7.51
CA GLY A 157 18.75 2.73 7.64
C GLY A 157 17.87 1.86 6.72
N GLN A 158 18.26 0.61 6.48
CA GLN A 158 17.56 -0.30 5.58
C GLN A 158 16.49 -1.15 6.29
N SER A 159 16.62 -1.33 7.60
CA SER A 159 15.66 -2.10 8.39
C SER A 159 14.32 -1.40 8.41
N ALA A 160 13.25 -2.18 8.23
CA ALA A 160 11.90 -1.71 8.39
C ALA A 160 11.59 -1.28 9.84
N TYR A 161 12.37 -1.75 10.83
CA TYR A 161 12.20 -1.39 12.23
C TYR A 161 12.94 -0.11 12.64
N ASN A 162 13.75 0.49 11.77
CA ASN A 162 14.61 1.62 12.14
C ASN A 162 13.76 2.87 12.53
N PRO A 163 13.99 3.49 13.71
CA PRO A 163 13.22 4.66 14.17
C PRO A 163 13.16 5.83 13.19
N ILE A 164 14.21 6.03 12.39
CA ILE A 164 14.32 7.18 11.47
C ILE A 164 13.23 7.21 10.40
N HIS A 165 12.54 6.07 10.17
CA HIS A 165 11.46 5.96 9.19
C HIS A 165 10.11 6.42 9.74
N PHE A 166 10.01 6.66 11.05
CA PHE A 166 8.73 6.89 11.71
C PHE A 166 8.66 8.25 12.40
N THR A 167 7.43 8.71 12.59
CA THR A 167 7.11 9.91 13.37
C THR A 167 6.14 9.55 14.49
N ASN A 168 6.11 10.38 15.53
CA ASN A 168 5.08 10.27 16.56
C ASN A 168 3.69 10.72 16.04
N ALA A 169 2.65 10.55 16.86
CA ALA A 169 1.29 10.96 16.53
C ALA A 169 1.13 12.48 16.23
N SER A 170 2.11 13.31 16.61
CA SER A 170 2.15 14.74 16.29
C SER A 170 3.00 15.05 15.04
N ASN A 171 3.37 14.02 14.27
CA ASN A 171 4.17 14.10 13.05
C ASN A 171 5.61 14.61 13.25
N VAL A 172 6.18 14.44 14.45
CA VAL A 172 7.58 14.74 14.73
C VAL A 172 8.43 13.49 14.48
N PRO A 173 9.45 13.54 13.60
CA PRO A 173 10.37 12.42 13.37
C PRO A 173 11.06 11.96 14.65
N PHE A 174 11.20 10.64 14.79
CA PHE A 174 11.96 10.07 15.88
C PHE A 174 13.46 10.25 15.67
N ALA A 175 14.20 10.33 16.79
CA ALA A 175 15.64 10.19 16.77
C ALA A 175 16.04 8.72 16.51
N ALA A 176 17.23 8.50 15.97
CA ALA A 176 17.72 7.15 15.62
C ALA A 176 17.82 6.20 16.83
N ASP A 177 17.90 6.74 18.04
CA ASP A 177 18.01 6.02 19.31
C ASP A 177 16.66 5.90 20.07
N PHE A 178 15.55 6.32 19.47
CA PHE A 178 14.24 6.30 20.12
C PHE A 178 13.54 4.93 19.99
N ASP A 179 13.24 4.30 21.13
CA ASP A 179 12.45 3.06 21.19
C ASP A 179 10.95 3.37 21.17
N TYR A 180 10.36 3.42 19.97
CA TYR A 180 8.93 3.67 19.79
C TYR A 180 8.02 2.47 20.16
N MET A 181 8.61 1.34 20.56
CA MET A 181 7.88 0.18 21.08
C MET A 181 7.83 0.14 22.61
N ASP A 182 8.52 1.04 23.31
CA ASP A 182 8.51 1.11 24.78
C ASP A 182 7.70 2.33 25.28
N PRO A 183 6.69 2.16 26.16
CA PRO A 183 6.10 0.89 26.55
C PRO A 183 5.24 0.28 25.42
N ALA A 184 5.24 -1.04 25.33
CA ALA A 184 4.39 -1.75 24.37
C ALA A 184 2.92 -1.67 24.82
N VAL A 185 2.04 -1.36 23.87
CA VAL A 185 0.59 -1.28 24.09
C VAL A 185 0.00 -2.66 23.92
N LYS A 186 -0.49 -3.25 25.01
CA LYS A 186 -1.12 -4.58 25.01
C LYS A 186 -2.54 -4.52 24.50
N GLU A 187 -2.92 -5.48 23.66
CA GLU A 187 -4.27 -5.59 23.10
C GLU A 187 -4.74 -7.04 23.01
N MET A 188 -6.06 -7.23 23.06
CA MET A 188 -6.69 -8.54 22.87
C MET A 188 -7.30 -8.62 21.47
N ILE A 189 -6.77 -9.53 20.65
CA ILE A 189 -7.23 -9.78 19.28
C ILE A 189 -7.77 -11.20 19.21
N ASN A 190 -9.08 -11.33 18.96
CA ASN A 190 -9.76 -12.63 18.88
C ASN A 190 -9.48 -13.57 20.07
N GLY A 191 -9.35 -13.02 21.29
CA GLY A 191 -9.04 -13.80 22.49
C GLY A 191 -7.56 -14.12 22.71
N HIS A 192 -6.65 -13.61 21.87
CA HIS A 192 -5.21 -13.72 22.04
C HIS A 192 -4.60 -12.37 22.47
N GLU A 193 -3.70 -12.40 23.45
CA GLU A 193 -2.88 -11.23 23.82
C GLU A 193 -1.88 -10.93 22.71
N ASP A 194 -1.80 -9.67 22.34
CA ASP A 194 -0.88 -9.12 21.36
C ASP A 194 -0.30 -7.81 21.89
N ALA A 195 0.75 -7.30 21.25
CA ALA A 195 1.41 -6.07 21.65
C ALA A 195 1.76 -5.21 20.43
N PHE A 196 1.59 -3.90 20.58
CA PHE A 196 1.85 -2.92 19.53
C PHE A 196 2.72 -1.77 20.02
N SER A 197 3.33 -1.06 19.08
CA SER A 197 3.99 0.21 19.35
C SER A 197 2.99 1.28 19.81
N GLN A 198 3.54 2.41 20.27
CA GLN A 198 2.76 3.64 20.34
C GLN A 198 2.26 4.05 18.95
N ARG A 199 1.30 4.98 18.91
CA ARG A 199 0.73 5.51 17.66
C ARG A 199 1.80 6.26 16.85
N LEU A 200 1.91 5.88 15.58
CA LEU A 200 2.82 6.41 14.58
C LEU A 200 2.04 7.33 13.62
N GLY A 201 2.61 8.50 13.34
CA GLY A 201 2.00 9.52 12.47
C GLY A 201 2.50 9.49 11.02
N SER A 202 2.55 10.67 10.40
CA SER A 202 2.94 10.92 9.01
C SER A 202 4.37 10.55 8.69
N GLU A 203 4.55 9.60 7.77
CA GLU A 203 5.85 9.19 7.23
C GLU A 203 5.96 9.35 5.71
N CYS A 204 4.89 9.83 5.07
CA CYS A 204 4.87 10.18 3.66
C CYS A 204 4.76 11.70 3.41
N PRO A 205 5.48 12.56 4.18
CA PRO A 205 5.38 14.00 4.00
C PRO A 205 5.82 14.42 2.58
N PRO A 206 5.41 15.62 2.12
CA PRO A 206 5.67 16.10 0.76
C PRO A 206 7.16 16.25 0.39
N ILE A 207 8.08 16.10 1.37
CA ILE A 207 9.54 16.17 1.16
C ILE A 207 10.05 15.15 0.13
N ASN A 208 9.37 14.02 -0.05
CA ASN A 208 9.81 12.95 -0.96
C ASN A 208 8.93 12.76 -2.20
N TRP A 209 8.03 13.71 -2.50
CA TRP A 209 7.24 13.61 -3.72
C TRP A 209 8.08 14.00 -4.94
N PRO A 210 7.93 13.29 -6.07
CA PRO A 210 8.78 13.49 -7.24
C PRO A 210 8.42 14.76 -8.03
N ALA A 211 7.31 15.40 -7.68
CA ALA A 211 6.83 16.66 -8.19
C ALA A 211 5.92 17.33 -7.14
N PRO A 212 5.74 18.67 -7.18
CA PRO A 212 4.71 19.33 -6.39
C PRO A 212 3.33 18.72 -6.68
N PRO A 213 2.49 18.51 -5.65
CA PRO A 213 1.11 18.08 -5.88
C PRO A 213 0.33 19.22 -6.56
N PRO A 214 -0.81 18.95 -7.21
CA PRO A 214 -1.75 19.99 -7.59
C PRO A 214 -2.32 20.73 -6.37
N ASP A 215 -2.57 22.03 -6.56
CA ASP A 215 -3.21 22.92 -5.57
C ASP A 215 -4.72 22.67 -5.44
N GLU A 216 -5.32 21.97 -6.40
CA GLU A 216 -6.73 21.61 -6.44
C GLU A 216 -6.89 20.10 -6.67
N ALA A 217 -8.05 19.56 -6.28
CA ALA A 217 -8.40 18.17 -6.55
C ALA A 217 -8.44 17.91 -8.07
N LEU A 218 -7.75 16.87 -8.55
CA LEU A 218 -7.88 16.45 -9.95
C LEU A 218 -9.29 15.90 -10.21
N PHE A 219 -9.83 15.14 -9.26
CA PHE A 219 -11.21 14.63 -9.29
C PHE A 219 -11.80 14.71 -7.88
N GLU A 220 -12.95 15.38 -7.75
CA GLU A 220 -13.73 15.35 -6.51
C GLU A 220 -14.01 13.90 -6.10
N GLY A 221 -13.87 13.57 -4.81
CA GLY A 221 -13.98 12.19 -4.34
C GLY A 221 -15.33 11.53 -4.69
N ASN A 222 -16.43 12.28 -4.64
CA ASN A 222 -17.76 11.80 -5.07
C ASN A 222 -17.92 11.57 -6.59
N LYS A 223 -16.93 11.97 -7.39
CA LYS A 223 -16.78 11.68 -8.83
C LYS A 223 -15.80 10.54 -9.09
N VAL A 224 -15.32 9.87 -8.05
CA VAL A 224 -14.44 8.70 -8.14
C VAL A 224 -15.23 7.43 -7.79
N VAL A 225 -15.07 6.40 -8.61
CA VAL A 225 -15.52 5.03 -8.34
C VAL A 225 -14.31 4.13 -8.22
N LEU A 226 -14.21 3.37 -7.14
CA LEU A 226 -13.20 2.35 -6.93
C LEU A 226 -13.78 0.99 -7.30
N VAL A 227 -13.15 0.29 -8.24
CA VAL A 227 -13.51 -1.07 -8.61
C VAL A 227 -12.50 -2.02 -8.00
N SER A 228 -12.96 -3.08 -7.34
CA SER A 228 -12.08 -4.14 -6.83
C SER A 228 -12.78 -5.51 -6.89
N ASN A 229 -12.03 -6.57 -6.62
CA ASN A 229 -12.55 -7.92 -6.45
C ASN A 229 -12.30 -8.47 -5.02
N GLY A 230 -12.12 -7.57 -4.06
CA GLY A 230 -11.83 -7.92 -2.66
C GLY A 230 -10.38 -8.36 -2.43
N ARG A 231 -9.48 -8.19 -3.40
CA ARG A 231 -8.04 -8.46 -3.23
C ARG A 231 -7.24 -7.21 -2.89
N CYS A 232 -7.85 -6.04 -2.85
CA CYS A 232 -7.19 -4.81 -2.43
C CYS A 232 -6.65 -4.97 -0.99
N ALA A 233 -5.34 -4.92 -0.82
CA ALA A 233 -4.66 -5.22 0.44
C ALA A 233 -3.55 -4.21 0.75
N SER A 234 -3.06 -4.18 1.99
CA SER A 234 -1.96 -3.30 2.41
C SER A 234 -2.23 -1.82 2.04
N SER A 235 -1.30 -1.14 1.41
CA SER A 235 -1.45 0.24 0.92
C SER A 235 -2.58 0.46 -0.09
N CYS A 236 -2.98 -0.56 -0.87
CA CYS A 236 -4.21 -0.47 -1.67
C CYS A 236 -5.42 -0.29 -0.78
N ALA A 237 -5.52 -1.11 0.29
CA ALA A 237 -6.64 -1.03 1.21
C ALA A 237 -6.68 0.31 1.95
N LEU A 238 -5.52 0.89 2.29
CA LEU A 238 -5.44 2.24 2.84
C LEU A 238 -6.03 3.26 1.88
N PHE A 239 -5.56 3.30 0.63
CA PHE A 239 -6.08 4.20 -0.40
C PHE A 239 -7.58 4.03 -0.61
N ALA A 240 -8.06 2.79 -0.71
CA ALA A 240 -9.47 2.52 -0.95
C ALA A 240 -10.35 2.95 0.23
N VAL A 241 -9.90 2.70 1.46
CA VAL A 241 -10.62 3.10 2.68
C VAL A 241 -10.66 4.62 2.81
N THR A 242 -9.53 5.33 2.65
CA THR A 242 -9.51 6.79 2.77
C THR A 242 -10.37 7.46 1.69
N MET A 243 -10.24 7.04 0.43
CA MET A 243 -11.07 7.56 -0.65
C MET A 243 -12.57 7.28 -0.41
N ALA A 244 -12.93 6.09 0.08
CA ALA A 244 -14.33 5.76 0.32
C ALA A 244 -14.92 6.51 1.52
N LYS A 245 -14.20 6.56 2.64
CA LYS A 245 -14.71 7.05 3.92
C LYS A 245 -14.47 8.55 4.14
N GLU A 246 -13.37 9.10 3.66
CA GLU A 246 -13.03 10.52 3.82
C GLU A 246 -13.49 11.35 2.60
N GLU A 247 -13.40 10.79 1.39
CA GLU A 247 -13.63 11.53 0.16
C GLU A 247 -14.99 11.25 -0.51
N GLY A 248 -15.71 10.24 -0.03
CA GLY A 248 -17.03 9.86 -0.56
C GLY A 248 -16.97 9.14 -1.90
N ALA A 249 -15.83 8.54 -2.25
CA ALA A 249 -15.71 7.68 -3.43
C ALA A 249 -16.61 6.46 -3.27
N LYS A 250 -17.28 6.07 -4.36
CA LYS A 250 -18.12 4.86 -4.35
C LYS A 250 -17.25 3.64 -4.57
N THR A 251 -17.54 2.55 -3.87
CA THR A 251 -16.86 1.27 -4.08
C THR A 251 -17.78 0.30 -4.83
N VAL A 252 -17.21 -0.42 -5.78
CA VAL A 252 -17.88 -1.48 -6.54
C VAL A 252 -17.02 -2.73 -6.44
N VAL A 253 -17.61 -3.81 -5.97
CA VAL A 253 -16.90 -5.09 -5.81
C VAL A 253 -17.43 -6.11 -6.80
N LEU A 254 -16.53 -6.70 -7.57
CA LEU A 254 -16.82 -7.72 -8.56
C LEU A 254 -16.55 -9.11 -7.98
N GLY A 255 -17.47 -10.04 -8.23
CA GLY A 255 -17.37 -11.43 -7.77
C GLY A 255 -18.16 -11.71 -6.50
N GLY A 256 -17.61 -12.59 -5.66
CA GLY A 256 -18.22 -12.96 -4.39
C GLY A 256 -19.30 -14.03 -4.50
N ARG A 257 -19.94 -14.31 -3.36
CA ARG A 257 -21.01 -15.30 -3.24
C ARG A 257 -22.35 -14.59 -3.20
N LYS A 258 -23.26 -14.99 -4.10
CA LYS A 258 -24.62 -14.43 -4.16
C LYS A 258 -25.28 -14.41 -2.78
N GLY A 259 -25.82 -13.26 -2.39
CA GLY A 259 -26.49 -13.06 -1.10
C GLY A 259 -25.55 -12.86 0.09
N ILE A 260 -24.23 -12.79 -0.12
CA ILE A 260 -23.24 -12.47 0.92
C ILE A 260 -22.58 -11.15 0.55
N GLN A 261 -22.60 -10.20 1.48
CA GLN A 261 -21.91 -8.92 1.33
C GLN A 261 -20.40 -9.17 1.19
N GLN A 262 -19.79 -8.58 0.15
CA GLN A 262 -18.35 -8.67 -0.07
C GLN A 262 -17.67 -7.35 0.29
N GLN A 263 -16.54 -7.45 0.98
CA GLN A 263 -15.72 -6.29 1.30
C GLN A 263 -14.89 -5.86 0.08
N TYR A 264 -14.69 -4.55 -0.09
CA TYR A 264 -13.88 -3.99 -1.18
C TYR A 264 -12.36 -4.12 -0.95
N CYS A 265 -11.96 -4.48 0.27
CA CYS A 265 -10.58 -4.79 0.64
C CYS A 265 -10.47 -6.19 1.24
N GLY A 266 -9.41 -6.93 0.91
CA GLY A 266 -9.17 -8.29 1.41
C GLY A 266 -8.48 -8.34 2.78
N THR A 267 -7.64 -7.34 3.04
CA THR A 267 -6.92 -7.19 4.31
C THR A 267 -6.89 -5.71 4.66
N ALA A 268 -7.65 -5.31 5.68
CA ALA A 268 -7.67 -3.91 6.11
C ALA A 268 -6.35 -3.50 6.78
N GLY A 269 -5.69 -2.51 6.16
CA GLY A 269 -4.95 -1.43 6.82
C GLY A 269 -3.50 -1.67 7.21
N GLY A 270 -2.66 -0.69 6.86
CA GLY A 270 -1.28 -0.47 7.31
C GLY A 270 -0.26 -0.97 6.30
N GLU A 271 0.51 -1.98 6.68
CA GLU A 271 1.55 -2.56 5.84
C GLU A 271 1.58 -4.07 6.06
N SER A 272 1.46 -4.83 4.97
CA SER A 272 1.62 -6.28 4.99
C SER A 272 3.04 -6.64 4.62
N THR A 273 3.62 -7.72 5.14
CA THR A 273 4.92 -8.26 4.71
C THR A 273 4.88 -9.79 4.73
N ASN A 274 6.03 -10.46 4.64
CA ASN A 274 6.12 -11.90 4.64
C ASN A 274 7.16 -12.46 5.62
N GLY A 275 7.06 -13.75 5.92
CA GLY A 275 7.96 -14.43 6.84
C GLY A 275 9.45 -14.35 6.47
N PHE A 276 9.82 -14.33 5.19
CA PHE A 276 11.23 -14.23 4.79
C PHE A 276 11.82 -12.87 5.15
N SER A 277 11.06 -11.78 4.93
CA SER A 277 11.47 -10.43 5.32
C SER A 277 11.76 -10.36 6.83
N PHE A 278 10.90 -10.94 7.68
CA PHE A 278 11.17 -10.98 9.12
C PHE A 278 12.38 -11.83 9.51
N TYR A 279 12.63 -12.93 8.80
CA TYR A 279 13.82 -13.72 9.02
C TYR A 279 15.09 -12.93 8.68
N ASP A 280 15.07 -12.15 7.59
CA ASP A 280 16.19 -11.28 7.20
C ASP A 280 16.39 -10.12 8.20
N GLU A 281 15.31 -9.51 8.70
CA GLU A 281 15.37 -8.51 9.78
C GLU A 281 16.02 -9.08 11.05
N ALA A 282 15.58 -10.26 11.50
CA ALA A 282 16.17 -10.94 12.65
C ALA A 282 17.64 -11.28 12.41
N LYS A 283 18.00 -11.73 11.21
CA LYS A 283 19.39 -12.03 10.84
C LYS A 283 20.26 -10.77 10.84
N ALA A 284 19.77 -9.66 10.27
CA ALA A 284 20.48 -8.38 10.25
C ALA A 284 20.72 -7.85 11.67
N ALA A 285 19.77 -8.05 12.58
CA ALA A 285 19.90 -7.72 14.00
C ALA A 285 20.80 -8.68 14.80
N GLY A 286 21.41 -9.71 14.20
CA GLY A 286 22.21 -10.71 14.89
C GLY A 286 21.41 -11.73 15.70
N LEU A 287 20.10 -11.84 15.44
CA LEU A 287 19.13 -12.69 16.15
C LEU A 287 18.72 -13.93 15.35
N LYS A 288 19.51 -14.32 14.33
CA LYS A 288 19.21 -15.45 13.45
C LYS A 288 18.88 -16.74 14.23
N ASP A 289 19.71 -17.07 15.22
CA ASP A 289 19.60 -18.30 16.01
C ASP A 289 18.86 -18.09 17.34
N HIS A 290 18.20 -16.94 17.51
CA HIS A 290 17.45 -16.62 18.72
C HIS A 290 16.19 -17.50 18.83
N PRO A 291 15.81 -18.03 20.02
CA PRO A 291 14.64 -18.91 20.18
C PRO A 291 13.29 -18.31 19.76
N LEU A 292 13.20 -16.99 19.73
CA LEU A 292 12.01 -16.27 19.27
C LEU A 292 11.96 -16.10 17.74
N ASN A 293 13.06 -16.32 17.03
CA ASN A 293 13.07 -16.26 15.59
C ASN A 293 12.37 -17.51 15.02
N GLN A 294 11.60 -17.30 13.95
CA GLN A 294 10.87 -18.39 13.33
C GLN A 294 11.83 -19.38 12.64
N PRO A 295 11.57 -20.70 12.70
CA PRO A 295 12.31 -21.65 11.89
C PRO A 295 12.04 -21.40 10.41
N ILE A 296 13.04 -21.64 9.56
CA ILE A 296 12.85 -21.62 8.10
C ILE A 296 11.74 -22.62 7.75
N LEU A 297 10.77 -22.17 6.96
CA LEU A 297 9.70 -23.03 6.46
C LEU A 297 10.32 -24.21 5.69
N LYS A 298 10.00 -25.44 6.12
CA LYS A 298 10.46 -26.68 5.46
C LYS A 298 9.70 -26.99 4.16
N VAL A 299 8.82 -26.09 3.74
CA VAL A 299 7.96 -26.21 2.56
C VAL A 299 8.15 -24.99 1.67
N GLN A 300 7.92 -25.16 0.37
CA GLN A 300 7.88 -24.04 -0.57
C GLN A 300 6.57 -23.26 -0.37
N GLY A 301 6.57 -22.34 0.60
CA GLY A 301 5.43 -21.52 0.95
C GLY A 301 5.85 -20.14 1.44
N ILE A 302 4.92 -19.19 1.34
CA ILE A 302 5.08 -17.83 1.87
C ILE A 302 3.95 -17.59 2.85
N VAL A 303 4.28 -17.13 4.05
CA VAL A 303 3.30 -16.67 5.04
C VAL A 303 3.28 -15.14 4.99
N GLY A 304 2.15 -14.58 4.55
CA GLY A 304 1.88 -13.15 4.59
C GLY A 304 1.35 -12.73 5.96
N LEU A 305 1.77 -11.56 6.43
CA LEU A 305 1.45 -11.04 7.76
C LEU A 305 1.15 -9.54 7.65
N THR A 306 0.07 -9.06 8.25
CA THR A 306 -0.12 -7.62 8.43
C THR A 306 0.82 -7.15 9.54
N TRP A 307 1.96 -6.57 9.16
CA TRP A 307 3.02 -6.15 10.06
C TRP A 307 2.65 -4.89 10.84
N ARG A 308 1.96 -3.98 10.17
CA ARG A 308 1.53 -2.69 10.69
C ARG A 308 0.04 -2.53 10.46
N LEU A 309 -0.67 -2.01 11.45
CA LEU A 309 -2.12 -1.77 11.40
C LEU A 309 -2.39 -0.27 11.34
N ALA A 310 -3.35 0.13 10.53
CA ALA A 310 -3.85 1.51 10.53
C ALA A 310 -4.92 1.74 11.59
N PHE A 311 -5.05 2.96 12.07
CA PHE A 311 -6.18 3.43 12.86
C PHE A 311 -7.41 3.66 11.98
N GLY A 312 -8.61 3.52 12.55
CA GLY A 312 -9.87 3.71 11.84
C GLY A 312 -10.15 5.17 11.47
N VAL A 313 -10.94 5.38 10.43
CA VAL A 313 -11.39 6.71 9.99
C VAL A 313 -12.50 7.26 10.90
N GLU A 314 -13.52 6.44 11.16
CA GLU A 314 -14.70 6.82 11.96
C GLU A 314 -14.39 6.83 13.46
N ASP A 315 -13.62 5.85 13.93
CA ASP A 315 -13.08 5.82 15.28
C ASP A 315 -11.55 5.72 15.25
N PRO A 316 -10.84 6.84 15.45
CA PRO A 316 -9.38 6.89 15.40
C PRO A 316 -8.70 6.34 16.65
N THR A 317 -9.47 5.81 17.62
CA THR A 317 -8.93 5.10 18.79
C THR A 317 -8.80 3.59 18.54
N PHE A 318 -9.51 3.05 17.53
CA PHE A 318 -9.40 1.65 17.15
C PHE A 318 -8.49 1.45 15.94
N SER A 319 -7.80 0.31 15.90
CA SER A 319 -7.07 -0.13 14.71
C SER A 319 -7.89 -1.06 13.82
N LEU A 320 -7.71 -0.91 12.52
CA LEU A 320 -8.22 -1.78 11.47
C LEU A 320 -7.54 -3.16 11.58
N HIS A 321 -8.19 -4.10 12.24
CA HIS A 321 -7.72 -5.49 12.32
C HIS A 321 -8.38 -6.33 11.21
N PRO A 322 -7.66 -7.24 10.51
CA PRO A 322 -8.25 -8.12 9.49
C PRO A 322 -9.47 -8.92 9.97
N SER A 323 -9.52 -9.28 11.26
CA SER A 323 -10.66 -10.00 11.84
C SER A 323 -11.86 -9.13 12.24
N ARG A 324 -11.69 -7.81 12.30
CA ARG A 324 -12.75 -6.84 12.62
C ARG A 324 -13.29 -6.12 11.38
N GLN A 325 -12.79 -6.49 10.20
CA GLN A 325 -13.22 -5.95 8.91
C GLN A 325 -14.72 -6.12 8.61
N MET A 326 -15.40 -7.00 9.37
CA MET A 326 -16.85 -7.23 9.28
C MET A 326 -17.73 -6.24 10.04
N LEU A 327 -17.17 -5.29 10.82
CA LEU A 327 -17.95 -4.39 11.69
C LEU A 327 -18.09 -2.94 11.17
N PHE A 328 -17.68 -2.67 9.92
CA PHE A 328 -17.62 -1.30 9.36
C PHE A 328 -18.91 -0.82 8.67
N GLU A 329 -20.06 -1.40 9.03
CA GLU A 329 -21.37 -0.97 8.56
C GLU A 329 -22.35 -0.92 9.74
N HIS A 330 -22.27 0.16 10.54
CA HIS A 330 -23.41 0.72 11.26
C HIS A 330 -23.29 2.25 11.29
#